data_AF-A0A166FQB4-F1
#
_entry.id   AF-A0A166FQB4-F1
#
_cell.length_a   1.000
_cell.length_b   1.000
_cell.length_c   1.000
_cell.angle_alpha   90.00
_cell.angle_beta   90.00
_cell.angle_gamma   90.00
#
_symmetry.space_group_name_H-M   'P 1'
#
loop_
_entity.id
_entity.type
_entity.pdbx_description
1 polymer ?
#
loop_
_entity_poly.entity_id
_entity_poly.type
_entity_poly.pdbx_seq_one_letter_code
_entity_poly.pdbx_strand_id
1 'polypeptide(L)'
;MLIPPDSSKAQSDRAKSETIRGSDDNEPPSYYASTSESVAPSTPPSESSITSSVPSPVPPKPEIPPDPEIPAVNHLVIERTNNSIRGTWRVDTTKAIPQNMLPPLDGKETVRPNLKLKSTNGAINAKVELVADEKQSRAVIKAQTTNGSVEIQLTSPRGQKCYIELSSTNGAVWAYIPRSFVGPITTKNSSGSVKFAPAMTPNVVTFSETSGEGSHFIGDYEACGYGKGDWQGDELHLKTTHGSIKIFYVGEGEAEPSGKGKGKGFWSGLFGL
;
A
#
# COMPACT_ATOMS: atom_id res chain seq x y z
N MET A 1 -16.60 53.97 -38.83
CA MET A 1 -15.44 54.26 -39.70
C MET A 1 -14.24 53.59 -39.02
N LEU A 2 -13.61 52.51 -39.46
CA LEU A 2 -13.57 51.68 -40.68
C LEU A 2 -13.22 50.23 -40.25
N ILE A 3 -13.87 49.23 -40.85
CA ILE A 3 -13.34 47.86 -41.13
C ILE A 3 -12.74 47.95 -42.56
N PRO A 4 -11.95 47.00 -43.17
CA PRO A 4 -11.50 45.64 -42.80
C PRO A 4 -10.07 45.28 -43.33
N PRO A 5 -9.80 44.10 -43.95
CA PRO A 5 -9.60 42.70 -43.48
C PRO A 5 -8.10 42.26 -43.68
N ASP A 6 -7.60 41.02 -43.53
CA ASP A 6 -7.94 39.81 -44.31
C ASP A 6 -6.98 38.62 -44.01
N SER A 7 -7.52 37.42 -44.29
CA SER A 7 -6.92 36.17 -44.80
C SER A 7 -5.53 35.68 -44.34
N SER A 8 -5.41 34.41 -43.93
CA SER A 8 -5.16 33.35 -44.91
C SER A 8 -5.46 31.93 -44.40
N LYS A 9 -5.98 31.14 -45.34
CA LYS A 9 -6.29 29.71 -45.29
C LYS A 9 -5.02 28.87 -45.50
N ALA A 10 -5.00 27.67 -44.95
CA ALA A 10 -4.36 26.52 -45.60
C ALA A 10 -5.13 25.24 -45.28
N GLN A 11 -5.84 24.73 -46.28
CA GLN A 11 -6.31 23.35 -46.39
C GLN A 11 -5.12 22.46 -46.75
N SER A 12 -5.11 21.21 -46.27
CA SER A 12 -4.53 20.10 -47.03
C SER A 12 -5.26 18.81 -46.71
N ASP A 13 -6.03 18.36 -47.69
CA ASP A 13 -6.58 17.03 -47.83
C ASP A 13 -5.46 15.98 -47.92
N ARG A 14 -5.66 14.80 -47.31
CA ARG A 14 -5.28 13.53 -47.95
C ARG A 14 -6.07 12.36 -47.37
N ALA A 15 -7.04 11.91 -48.14
CA ALA A 15 -7.63 10.59 -48.04
C ALA A 15 -6.59 9.50 -48.37
N LYS A 16 -6.66 8.37 -47.67
CA LYS A 16 -6.35 7.04 -48.24
C LYS A 16 -7.12 5.97 -47.49
N SER A 17 -8.11 5.47 -48.21
CA SER A 17 -8.76 4.17 -48.09
C SER A 17 -7.75 3.02 -48.06
N GLU A 18 -7.99 2.02 -47.20
CA GLU A 18 -7.65 0.63 -47.53
C GLU A 18 -8.60 -0.34 -46.83
N THR A 19 -9.31 -1.07 -47.68
CA THR A 19 -10.19 -2.20 -47.40
C THR A 19 -9.32 -3.45 -47.25
N ILE A 20 -9.42 -4.17 -46.13
CA ILE A 20 -9.05 -5.60 -46.11
C ILE A 20 -10.22 -6.38 -45.51
N ARG A 21 -10.93 -7.07 -46.40
CA ARG A 21 -11.71 -8.27 -46.11
C ARG A 21 -10.71 -9.40 -45.84
N GLY A 22 -10.88 -10.09 -44.72
CA GLY A 22 -10.20 -11.33 -44.41
C GLY A 22 -11.10 -12.14 -43.49
N SER A 23 -11.98 -12.92 -44.09
CA SER A 23 -12.66 -14.07 -43.49
C SER A 23 -11.64 -15.19 -43.31
N ASP A 24 -11.52 -15.72 -42.10
CA ASP A 24 -11.14 -17.12 -41.93
C ASP A 24 -11.81 -17.67 -40.67
N ASP A 25 -12.68 -18.62 -40.95
CA ASP A 25 -13.28 -19.58 -40.04
C ASP A 25 -12.18 -20.31 -39.27
N ASN A 26 -12.23 -20.28 -37.94
CA ASN A 26 -11.51 -21.26 -37.15
C ASN A 26 -12.42 -21.80 -36.05
N GLU A 27 -12.99 -22.95 -36.41
CA GLU A 27 -13.88 -23.80 -35.66
C GLU A 27 -13.20 -24.35 -34.39
N PRO A 28 -13.93 -24.48 -33.26
CA PRO A 28 -13.36 -24.99 -32.02
C PRO A 28 -13.18 -26.52 -32.07
N PRO A 29 -12.06 -27.08 -31.58
CA PRO A 29 -11.96 -28.52 -31.39
C PRO A 29 -12.86 -28.98 -30.22
N SER A 30 -13.90 -29.73 -30.57
CA SER A 30 -14.67 -30.60 -29.67
C SER A 30 -13.92 -31.91 -29.46
N TYR A 31 -13.60 -32.27 -28.21
CA TYR A 31 -13.39 -33.66 -27.81
C TYR A 31 -13.83 -33.91 -26.35
N TYR A 32 -14.86 -34.74 -26.25
CA TYR A 32 -15.25 -35.50 -25.06
C TYR A 32 -14.30 -36.70 -24.88
N ALA A 33 -13.96 -37.05 -23.63
CA ALA A 33 -13.77 -38.41 -23.08
C ALA A 33 -13.15 -38.28 -21.68
N SER A 34 -13.90 -38.48 -20.60
CA SER A 34 -14.12 -39.78 -19.94
C SER A 34 -12.85 -40.48 -19.49
N THR A 35 -12.49 -40.33 -18.22
CA THR A 35 -11.81 -41.41 -17.47
C THR A 35 -12.32 -41.45 -16.04
N SER A 36 -13.25 -42.37 -15.82
CA SER A 36 -13.66 -42.91 -14.54
C SER A 36 -12.79 -44.14 -14.25
N GLU A 37 -12.00 -44.11 -13.19
CA GLU A 37 -11.32 -45.26 -12.56
C GLU A 37 -10.76 -44.73 -11.23
N SER A 38 -10.72 -45.42 -10.11
CA SER A 38 -11.19 -46.74 -9.70
C SER A 38 -11.07 -46.72 -8.16
N VAL A 39 -12.13 -47.13 -7.49
CA VAL A 39 -12.13 -47.35 -6.03
C VAL A 39 -11.44 -48.69 -5.77
N ALA A 40 -10.39 -48.68 -4.97
CA ALA A 40 -9.90 -49.90 -4.30
C ALA A 40 -9.66 -49.61 -2.81
N PRO A 41 -10.17 -50.47 -1.90
CA PRO A 41 -10.11 -50.25 -0.47
C PRO A 41 -8.91 -50.94 0.20
N SER A 42 -8.58 -50.39 1.37
CA SER A 42 -8.06 -51.09 2.57
C SER A 42 -6.71 -51.82 2.51
N THR A 43 -5.78 -51.37 3.35
CA THR A 43 -5.07 -52.23 4.31
C THR A 43 -4.45 -51.37 5.42
N PRO A 44 -4.73 -51.65 6.71
CA PRO A 44 -4.02 -51.06 7.83
C PRO A 44 -2.80 -51.92 8.20
N PRO A 45 -1.66 -51.32 8.56
CA PRO A 45 -0.75 -52.03 9.44
C PRO A 45 -0.33 -51.21 10.67
N SER A 46 -0.47 -51.90 11.80
CA SER A 46 0.48 -51.92 12.92
C SER A 46 0.51 -50.72 13.87
N GLU A 47 -0.28 -50.87 14.94
CA GLU A 47 0.06 -50.35 16.27
C GLU A 47 1.52 -50.64 16.60
N SER A 48 2.30 -49.57 16.71
CA SER A 48 3.65 -49.60 17.27
C SER A 48 3.61 -48.93 18.64
N SER A 49 3.73 -49.78 19.65
CA SER A 49 4.20 -49.57 21.01
C SER A 49 4.41 -48.11 21.46
N ILE A 50 3.52 -47.66 22.34
CA ILE A 50 3.64 -46.42 23.10
C ILE A 50 4.68 -46.65 24.21
N THR A 51 5.94 -46.29 23.95
CA THR A 51 6.95 -46.20 25.01
C THR A 51 6.70 -44.90 25.78
N SER A 52 6.16 -44.99 27.00
CA SER A 52 5.97 -43.83 27.88
C SER A 52 7.34 -43.31 28.35
N SER A 53 7.90 -42.35 27.62
CA SER A 53 9.00 -41.53 28.12
C SER A 53 8.43 -40.49 29.07
N VAL A 54 8.85 -40.58 30.33
CA VAL A 54 8.55 -39.61 31.38
C VAL A 54 9.04 -38.23 30.92
N PRO A 55 8.18 -37.20 30.84
CA PRO A 55 8.63 -35.86 30.46
C PRO A 55 9.56 -35.32 31.54
N SER A 56 10.81 -35.07 31.14
CA SER A 56 11.76 -34.33 31.96
C SER A 56 11.18 -32.94 32.27
N PRO A 57 11.33 -32.42 33.49
CA PRO A 57 10.84 -31.09 33.85
C PRO A 57 11.49 -30.05 32.93
N VAL A 58 10.67 -29.43 32.09
CA VAL A 58 11.09 -28.34 31.21
C VAL A 58 11.56 -27.21 32.12
N PRO A 59 12.82 -26.75 32.01
CA PRO A 59 13.28 -25.59 32.77
C PRO A 59 12.36 -24.40 32.43
N PRO A 60 11.95 -23.59 33.43
CA PRO A 60 11.06 -22.46 33.20
C PRO A 60 11.64 -21.59 32.08
N LYS A 61 10.83 -21.37 31.03
CA LYS A 61 11.14 -20.46 29.92
C LYS A 61 11.60 -19.14 30.58
N PRO A 62 12.79 -18.61 30.27
CA PRO A 62 13.22 -17.33 30.78
C PRO A 62 12.09 -16.32 30.51
N GLU A 63 11.54 -15.74 31.58
CA GLU A 63 10.58 -14.65 31.45
C GLU A 63 11.31 -13.51 30.76
N ILE A 64 11.08 -13.39 29.46
CA ILE A 64 11.58 -12.28 28.66
C ILE A 64 10.95 -11.03 29.29
N PRO A 65 11.75 -10.06 29.76
CA PRO A 65 11.20 -8.84 30.30
C PRO A 65 10.30 -8.19 29.24
N PRO A 66 9.13 -7.63 29.64
CA PRO A 66 8.23 -6.98 28.70
C PRO A 66 9.00 -5.91 27.92
N ASP A 67 8.91 -5.96 26.60
CA ASP A 67 9.55 -5.00 25.71
C ASP A 67 9.16 -3.57 26.15
N PRO A 68 10.11 -2.62 26.23
CA PRO A 68 9.80 -1.27 26.67
C PRO A 68 8.72 -0.68 25.75
N GLU A 69 7.56 -0.40 26.34
CA GLU A 69 6.40 0.06 25.58
C GLU A 69 6.73 1.40 24.91
N ILE A 70 6.74 1.43 23.58
CA ILE A 70 6.98 2.66 22.81
C ILE A 70 5.88 3.67 23.18
N PRO A 71 6.20 4.89 23.64
CA PRO A 71 5.19 5.89 23.96
C PRO A 71 4.38 6.29 22.73
N ALA A 72 3.06 6.38 22.88
CA ALA A 72 2.19 6.90 21.82
C ALA A 72 2.28 8.44 21.73
N VAL A 73 2.26 8.95 20.50
CA VAL A 73 2.42 10.37 20.16
C VAL A 73 1.22 10.90 19.39
N ASN A 74 1.07 12.22 19.40
CA ASN A 74 0.16 12.94 18.52
C ASN A 74 0.83 14.22 18.02
N HIS A 75 0.52 14.61 16.79
CA HIS A 75 1.08 15.80 16.12
C HIS A 75 2.61 15.85 16.07
N LEU A 76 3.26 14.70 15.95
CA LEU A 76 4.71 14.61 15.86
C LEU A 76 5.20 15.07 14.48
N VAL A 77 6.17 15.97 14.45
CA VAL A 77 6.84 16.44 13.23
C VAL A 77 8.33 16.15 13.34
N ILE A 78 8.88 15.44 12.35
CA ILE A 78 10.33 15.18 12.22
C ILE A 78 10.78 15.64 10.85
N GLU A 79 11.70 16.62 10.82
CA GLU A 79 12.30 17.12 9.59
C GLU A 79 13.82 16.93 9.60
N ARG A 80 14.38 16.42 8.49
CA ARG A 80 15.83 16.18 8.33
C ARG A 80 16.33 16.54 6.94
N THR A 81 17.29 17.44 6.81
CA THR A 81 17.79 17.83 5.48
C THR A 81 18.65 16.74 4.83
N ASN A 82 19.65 16.21 5.53
CA ASN A 82 20.64 15.30 4.93
C ASN A 82 20.69 13.91 5.60
N ASN A 83 19.60 13.53 6.26
CA ASN A 83 19.54 12.30 7.04
C ASN A 83 18.26 11.55 6.73
N SER A 84 18.39 10.22 6.69
CA SER A 84 17.24 9.32 6.64
C SER A 84 16.44 9.40 7.93
N ILE A 85 15.14 9.12 7.85
CA ILE A 85 14.24 8.98 9.01
C ILE A 85 13.88 7.50 9.10
N ARG A 86 14.18 6.89 10.25
CA ARG A 86 13.85 5.48 10.53
C ARG A 86 13.30 5.36 11.93
N GLY A 87 12.24 4.58 12.10
CA GLY A 87 11.66 4.37 13.43
C GLY A 87 10.32 3.65 13.42
N THR A 88 9.86 3.39 14.63
CA THR A 88 8.52 2.87 14.92
C THR A 88 7.79 3.91 15.77
N TRP A 89 6.56 4.26 15.37
CA TRP A 89 5.74 5.24 16.07
C TRP A 89 4.35 4.68 16.35
N ARG A 90 3.89 4.89 17.58
CA ARG A 90 2.50 4.64 17.96
C ARG A 90 1.77 5.98 17.91
N VAL A 91 0.73 6.09 17.10
CA VAL A 91 -0.05 7.32 16.94
C VAL A 91 -1.38 7.16 17.68
N ASP A 92 -1.65 8.09 18.59
CA ASP A 92 -2.88 8.13 19.36
C ASP A 92 -3.54 9.51 19.20
N THR A 93 -4.59 9.57 18.39
CA THR A 93 -5.29 10.81 18.06
C THR A 93 -6.06 11.41 19.24
N THR A 94 -6.24 10.65 20.33
CA THR A 94 -6.94 11.14 21.53
C THR A 94 -6.04 11.95 22.45
N LYS A 95 -4.72 11.90 22.24
CA LYS A 95 -3.77 12.66 23.07
C LYS A 95 -3.87 14.15 22.79
N ALA A 96 -4.29 14.89 23.81
CA ALA A 96 -4.22 16.34 23.82
C ALA A 96 -2.74 16.76 23.96
N ILE A 97 -2.28 17.59 23.02
CA ILE A 97 -0.95 18.21 23.07
C ILE A 97 -1.13 19.68 23.41
N PRO A 98 -0.41 20.22 24.43
CA PRO A 98 -0.46 21.64 24.75
C PRO A 98 -0.16 22.51 23.53
N GLN A 99 -0.94 23.58 23.33
CA GLN A 99 -0.88 24.41 22.13
C GLN A 99 0.50 25.05 21.90
N ASN A 100 1.22 25.36 22.98
CA ASN A 100 2.59 25.89 22.92
C ASN A 100 3.65 24.87 22.49
N MET A 101 3.32 23.57 22.51
CA MET A 101 4.19 22.49 22.03
C MET A 101 3.84 22.05 20.60
N LEU A 102 2.74 22.57 20.04
CA LEU A 102 2.37 22.26 18.67
C LEU A 102 3.29 23.02 17.71
N PRO A 103 3.87 22.34 16.71
CA PRO A 103 4.60 23.00 15.64
C PRO A 103 3.72 24.04 14.92
N PRO A 104 4.26 25.07 14.29
CA PRO A 104 3.47 25.92 13.39
C PRO A 104 2.80 25.07 12.31
N LEU A 105 1.59 25.45 11.89
CA LEU A 105 1.02 24.88 10.66
C LEU A 105 1.81 25.45 9.48
N ASP A 106 2.11 24.60 8.50
CA ASP A 106 2.55 25.11 7.21
C ASP A 106 1.39 25.91 6.62
N GLY A 107 1.63 27.10 6.07
CA GLY A 107 0.57 27.98 5.54
C GLY A 107 -0.25 27.38 4.38
N LYS A 108 0.06 26.16 3.95
CA LYS A 108 -0.69 25.37 2.95
C LYS A 108 -1.55 24.28 3.58
N GLU A 109 -1.34 23.95 4.85
CA GLU A 109 -2.05 22.88 5.56
C GLU A 109 -3.26 23.46 6.29
N THR A 110 -4.45 22.93 5.99
CA THR A 110 -5.69 23.26 6.71
C THR A 110 -5.89 22.38 7.94
N VAL A 111 -5.31 21.18 7.95
CA VAL A 111 -5.42 20.19 9.01
C VAL A 111 -4.03 19.76 9.46
N ARG A 112 -3.81 19.76 10.78
CA ARG A 112 -2.56 19.32 11.38
C ARG A 112 -2.41 17.79 11.26
N PRO A 113 -1.32 17.28 10.67
CA PRO A 113 -1.07 15.84 10.67
C PRO A 113 -0.84 15.33 12.10
N ASN A 114 -1.23 14.08 12.37
CA ASN A 114 -0.90 13.38 13.61
C ASN A 114 0.55 12.86 13.58
N LEU A 115 1.08 12.60 12.38
CA LEU A 115 2.49 12.27 12.14
C LEU A 115 2.96 12.89 10.82
N LYS A 116 4.04 13.67 10.85
CA LYS A 116 4.68 14.26 9.68
C LYS A 116 6.18 13.94 9.67
N LEU A 117 6.62 13.24 8.65
CA LEU A 117 8.02 12.88 8.42
C LEU A 117 8.50 13.55 7.14
N LYS A 118 9.57 14.34 7.21
CA LYS A 118 10.10 15.06 6.05
C LYS A 118 11.60 14.92 5.95
N SER A 119 12.09 14.49 4.80
CA SER A 119 13.52 14.49 4.48
C SER A 119 13.80 15.25 3.19
N THR A 120 15.01 15.78 3.00
CA THR A 120 15.42 16.30 1.68
C THR A 120 16.30 15.29 0.96
N ASN A 121 17.34 14.79 1.63
CA ASN A 121 18.33 13.85 1.10
C ASN A 121 18.43 12.64 2.02
N GLY A 122 17.36 11.86 2.09
CA GLY A 122 17.29 10.69 2.96
C GLY A 122 16.04 9.87 2.66
N ALA A 123 16.16 8.56 2.89
CA ALA A 123 15.01 7.67 2.84
C ALA A 123 14.18 7.81 4.13
N ILE A 124 12.89 7.54 4.00
CA ILE A 124 11.97 7.41 5.14
C ILE A 124 11.55 5.95 5.20
N ASN A 125 11.82 5.27 6.32
CA ASN A 125 11.31 3.93 6.60
C ASN A 125 10.61 3.97 7.96
N ALA A 126 9.29 3.85 7.94
CA ALA A 126 8.46 4.03 9.12
C ALA A 126 7.55 2.83 9.35
N LYS A 127 7.52 2.36 10.61
CA LYS A 127 6.46 1.48 11.11
C LYS A 127 5.53 2.32 11.97
N VAL A 128 4.25 2.33 11.63
CA VAL A 128 3.25 3.17 12.29
C VAL A 128 2.11 2.27 12.78
N GLU A 129 1.77 2.40 14.05
CA GLU A 129 0.63 1.73 14.67
C GLU A 129 -0.39 2.79 15.12
N LEU A 130 -1.63 2.66 14.66
CA LEU A 130 -2.75 3.48 15.14
C LEU A 130 -3.35 2.85 16.40
N VAL A 131 -3.30 3.57 17.51
CA VAL A 131 -3.69 3.06 18.84
C VAL A 131 -5.14 3.40 19.19
N ALA A 132 -5.67 4.46 18.58
CA ALA A 132 -7.05 4.88 18.82
C ALA A 132 -8.05 3.88 18.19
N ASP A 133 -9.30 3.95 18.62
CA ASP A 133 -10.37 3.10 18.10
C ASP A 133 -11.02 3.68 16.83
N GLU A 134 -11.84 2.86 16.17
CA GLU A 134 -12.62 3.24 14.99
C GLU A 134 -13.60 4.41 15.19
N LYS A 135 -13.92 4.76 16.44
CA LYS A 135 -14.84 5.87 16.76
C LYS A 135 -14.11 7.21 16.79
N GLN A 136 -12.77 7.20 16.84
CA GLN A 136 -11.97 8.41 16.81
C GLN A 136 -11.91 9.01 15.41
N SER A 137 -11.56 10.29 15.38
CA SER A 137 -11.24 10.99 14.14
C SER A 137 -10.17 10.24 13.35
N ARG A 138 -10.27 10.35 12.03
CA ARG A 138 -9.28 9.82 11.09
C ARG A 138 -7.87 10.31 11.42
N ALA A 139 -6.92 9.40 11.53
CA ALA A 139 -5.51 9.73 11.73
C ALA A 139 -4.90 10.23 10.41
N VAL A 140 -4.15 11.34 10.45
CA VAL A 140 -3.50 11.97 9.29
C VAL A 140 -2.00 11.74 9.37
N ILE A 141 -1.46 10.98 8.41
CA ILE A 141 -0.03 10.64 8.32
C ILE A 141 0.53 11.22 7.02
N LYS A 142 1.64 11.95 7.10
CA LYS A 142 2.35 12.48 5.94
C LYS A 142 3.82 12.09 5.98
N ALA A 143 4.34 11.56 4.87
CA ALA A 143 5.77 11.33 4.70
C ALA A 143 6.24 11.81 3.33
N GLN A 144 7.27 12.65 3.33
CA GLN A 144 7.78 13.28 2.12
C GLN A 144 9.31 13.28 2.08
N THR A 145 9.88 12.95 0.91
CA THR A 145 11.30 13.18 0.64
C THR A 145 11.53 13.76 -0.75
N THR A 146 12.69 14.40 -0.98
CA THR A 146 13.08 14.83 -2.33
C THR A 146 13.97 13.77 -2.98
N ASN A 147 15.04 13.36 -2.31
CA ASN A 147 16.03 12.40 -2.80
C ASN A 147 16.11 11.21 -1.84
N GLY A 148 15.28 10.21 -2.09
CA GLY A 148 15.16 9.03 -1.24
C GLY A 148 13.86 8.28 -1.48
N SER A 149 13.76 7.05 -1.01
CA SER A 149 12.50 6.32 -0.99
C SER A 149 11.68 6.65 0.25
N VAL A 150 10.36 6.48 0.14
CA VAL A 150 9.44 6.51 1.27
C VAL A 150 8.83 5.13 1.41
N GLU A 151 8.93 4.55 2.59
CA GLU A 151 8.33 3.27 2.95
C GLU A 151 7.57 3.44 4.27
N ILE A 152 6.27 3.16 4.27
CA ILE A 152 5.45 3.12 5.48
C ILE A 152 4.76 1.76 5.61
N GLN A 153 4.89 1.15 6.78
CA GLN A 153 4.10 0.01 7.21
C GLN A 153 3.09 0.47 8.27
N LEU A 154 1.81 0.38 7.96
CA LEU A 154 0.73 0.83 8.83
C LEU A 154 -0.06 -0.35 9.41
N THR A 155 -0.17 -0.39 10.73
CA THR A 155 -1.13 -1.25 11.43
C THR A 155 -2.20 -0.40 12.11
N SER A 156 -3.45 -0.89 12.08
CA SER A 156 -4.59 -0.28 12.79
C SER A 156 -5.38 -1.38 13.49
N PRO A 157 -4.84 -1.97 14.58
CA PRO A 157 -5.44 -3.13 15.23
C PRO A 157 -6.86 -2.89 15.76
N ARG A 158 -7.22 -1.63 16.03
CA ARG A 158 -8.54 -1.24 16.55
C ARG A 158 -9.44 -0.57 15.51
N GLY A 159 -9.06 -0.64 14.22
CA GLY A 159 -9.89 -0.19 13.11
C GLY A 159 -9.99 1.33 12.94
N GLN A 160 -9.13 2.13 13.59
CA GLN A 160 -9.08 3.57 13.36
C GLN A 160 -8.84 3.88 11.88
N LYS A 161 -9.68 4.77 11.34
CA LYS A 161 -9.57 5.27 9.96
C LYS A 161 -8.35 6.14 9.78
N CYS A 162 -7.78 6.14 8.57
CA CYS A 162 -6.56 6.90 8.28
C CYS A 162 -6.59 7.65 6.95
N TYR A 163 -5.89 8.77 6.89
CA TYR A 163 -5.49 9.47 5.68
C TYR A 163 -3.97 9.44 5.62
N ILE A 164 -3.41 8.90 4.54
CA ILE A 164 -1.98 8.72 4.38
C ILE A 164 -1.53 9.39 3.09
N GLU A 165 -0.55 10.28 3.19
CA GLU A 165 0.08 10.93 2.04
C GLU A 165 1.57 10.63 2.00
N LEU A 166 2.01 9.87 1.00
CA LEU A 166 3.42 9.51 0.79
C LEU A 166 3.92 10.13 -0.50
N SER A 167 5.05 10.84 -0.45
CA SER A 167 5.62 11.43 -1.66
C SER A 167 7.15 11.40 -1.72
N SER A 168 7.67 11.16 -2.93
CA SER A 168 9.10 11.33 -3.25
C SER A 168 9.27 12.07 -4.57
N THR A 169 10.31 12.89 -4.73
CA THR A 169 10.65 13.39 -6.07
C THR A 169 11.47 12.36 -6.83
N ASN A 170 12.55 11.87 -6.22
CA ASN A 170 13.53 10.96 -6.80
C ASN A 170 13.65 9.71 -5.91
N GLY A 171 12.69 8.81 -6.03
CA GLY A 171 12.71 7.56 -5.28
C GLY A 171 11.39 6.82 -5.31
N ALA A 172 11.44 5.57 -4.86
CA ALA A 172 10.28 4.72 -4.76
C ALA A 172 9.38 5.11 -3.59
N VAL A 173 8.09 4.85 -3.72
CA VAL A 173 7.10 5.03 -2.65
C VAL A 173 6.41 3.70 -2.42
N TRP A 174 6.58 3.13 -1.23
CA TRP A 174 6.02 1.85 -0.82
C TRP A 174 5.08 2.05 0.37
N ALA A 175 3.86 1.50 0.25
CA ALA A 175 2.87 1.50 1.30
C ALA A 175 2.48 0.06 1.64
N TYR A 176 2.58 -0.31 2.91
CA TYR A 176 2.02 -1.54 3.44
C TYR A 176 0.86 -1.15 4.35
N ILE A 177 -0.36 -1.45 3.90
CA ILE A 177 -1.60 -1.07 4.58
C ILE A 177 -2.24 -2.28 5.28
N PRO A 178 -3.04 -2.09 6.33
CA PRO A 178 -3.73 -3.23 6.97
C PRO A 178 -4.78 -3.80 6.02
N ARG A 179 -5.10 -5.10 6.15
CA ARG A 179 -6.17 -5.74 5.36
C ARG A 179 -7.56 -5.16 5.60
N SER A 180 -7.75 -4.48 6.74
CA SER A 180 -8.98 -3.76 7.08
C SER A 180 -9.12 -2.40 6.40
N PHE A 181 -8.10 -1.93 5.68
CA PHE A 181 -8.17 -0.67 4.95
C PHE A 181 -9.24 -0.77 3.85
N VAL A 182 -10.19 0.16 3.87
CA VAL A 182 -11.23 0.29 2.84
C VAL A 182 -11.35 1.75 2.44
N GLY A 183 -11.06 2.05 1.17
CA GLY A 183 -11.11 3.43 0.70
C GLY A 183 -10.41 3.71 -0.62
N PRO A 184 -10.48 4.97 -1.08
CA PRO A 184 -9.82 5.41 -2.30
C PRO A 184 -8.30 5.43 -2.17
N ILE A 185 -7.65 5.10 -3.28
CA ILE A 185 -6.22 5.16 -3.48
C ILE A 185 -5.96 6.04 -4.69
N THR A 186 -5.30 7.16 -4.48
CA THR A 186 -4.85 8.06 -5.56
C THR A 186 -3.35 7.88 -5.76
N THR A 187 -2.95 7.60 -6.99
CA THR A 187 -1.54 7.49 -7.36
C THR A 187 -1.18 8.55 -8.38
N LYS A 188 0.04 9.10 -8.27
CA LYS A 188 0.59 10.06 -9.23
C LYS A 188 2.04 9.73 -9.49
N ASN A 189 2.35 9.39 -10.74
CA ASN A 189 3.67 9.01 -11.20
C ASN A 189 3.98 9.66 -12.56
N SER A 190 4.98 10.54 -12.61
CA SER A 190 5.40 11.13 -13.88
C SER A 190 6.28 10.20 -14.71
N SER A 191 7.11 9.39 -14.06
CA SER A 191 8.09 8.51 -14.69
C SER A 191 8.36 7.30 -13.82
N GLY A 192 7.68 6.19 -14.15
CA GLY A 192 7.86 4.90 -13.52
C GLY A 192 6.63 4.02 -13.64
N SER A 193 6.39 3.15 -12.65
CA SER A 193 5.22 2.27 -12.61
C SER A 193 4.48 2.35 -11.28
N VAL A 194 3.20 2.00 -11.32
CA VAL A 194 2.37 1.77 -10.14
C VAL A 194 2.04 0.28 -10.12
N LYS A 195 2.24 -0.38 -8.98
CA LYS A 195 1.94 -1.81 -8.82
C LYS A 195 1.22 -2.08 -7.51
N PHE A 196 0.16 -2.86 -7.61
CA PHE A 196 -0.49 -3.49 -6.47
C PHE A 196 0.07 -4.91 -6.29
N ALA A 197 0.23 -5.35 -5.05
CA ALA A 197 0.59 -6.73 -4.77
C ALA A 197 -0.51 -7.68 -5.28
N PRO A 198 -0.17 -8.91 -5.73
CA PRO A 198 -1.14 -9.85 -6.27
C PRO A 198 -2.32 -10.15 -5.32
N ALA A 199 -2.07 -10.17 -4.01
CA ALA A 199 -3.10 -10.43 -3.02
C ALA A 199 -4.11 -9.27 -2.85
N MET A 200 -3.77 -8.07 -3.32
CA MET A 200 -4.67 -6.91 -3.31
C MET A 200 -5.57 -6.88 -4.55
N THR A 201 -5.10 -7.42 -5.68
CA THR A 201 -5.79 -7.33 -6.98
C THR A 201 -7.28 -7.73 -6.94
N PRO A 202 -7.71 -8.79 -6.22
CA PRO A 202 -9.13 -9.15 -6.15
C PRO A 202 -10.01 -8.10 -5.47
N ASN A 203 -9.43 -7.24 -4.63
CA ASN A 203 -10.15 -6.26 -3.83
C ASN A 203 -10.01 -4.83 -4.38
N VAL A 204 -9.26 -4.64 -5.48
CA VAL A 204 -8.99 -3.32 -6.05
C VAL A 204 -9.87 -3.09 -7.27
N VAL A 205 -10.59 -1.97 -7.28
CA VAL A 205 -11.31 -1.43 -8.42
C VAL A 205 -10.53 -0.24 -8.95
N THR A 206 -10.22 -0.22 -10.24
CA THR A 206 -9.60 0.94 -10.90
C THR A 206 -10.68 1.73 -11.64
N PHE A 207 -10.84 3.01 -11.29
CA PHE A 207 -11.77 3.92 -11.97
C PHE A 207 -11.13 4.62 -13.16
N SER A 208 -9.86 5.00 -13.05
CA SER A 208 -9.13 5.65 -14.12
C SER A 208 -7.62 5.49 -13.98
N GLU A 209 -6.92 5.34 -15.10
CA GLU A 209 -5.48 5.47 -15.21
C GLU A 209 -5.19 6.35 -16.43
N THR A 210 -4.69 7.57 -16.22
CA THR A 210 -4.47 8.53 -17.30
C THR A 210 -3.31 9.44 -16.97
N SER A 211 -2.37 9.60 -17.91
CA SER A 211 -1.26 10.56 -17.80
C SER A 211 -0.43 10.42 -16.52
N GLY A 212 -0.23 9.18 -16.06
CA GLY A 212 0.52 8.90 -14.83
C GLY A 212 -0.26 9.12 -13.54
N GLU A 213 -1.54 9.46 -13.61
CA GLU A 213 -2.44 9.52 -12.47
C GLU A 213 -3.37 8.32 -12.47
N GLY A 214 -3.55 7.70 -11.31
CA GLY A 214 -4.43 6.56 -11.09
C GLY A 214 -5.43 6.85 -9.98
N SER A 215 -6.70 6.54 -10.24
CA SER A 215 -7.78 6.56 -9.26
C SER A 215 -8.28 5.14 -9.07
N HIS A 216 -8.08 4.63 -7.86
CA HIS A 216 -8.45 3.27 -7.48
C HIS A 216 -9.24 3.29 -6.18
N PHE A 217 -9.87 2.18 -5.86
CA PHE A 217 -10.54 1.93 -4.61
C PHE A 217 -10.24 0.52 -4.15
N ILE A 218 -10.06 0.32 -2.85
CA ILE A 218 -9.92 -1.01 -2.26
C ILE A 218 -11.10 -1.32 -1.34
N GLY A 219 -11.72 -2.48 -1.54
CA GLY A 219 -12.96 -2.90 -0.89
C GLY A 219 -14.22 -2.57 -1.68
N ASP A 220 -15.38 -2.70 -1.05
CA ASP A 220 -16.68 -2.46 -1.67
C ASP A 220 -17.06 -0.97 -1.57
N TYR A 221 -16.85 -0.23 -2.67
CA TYR A 221 -17.09 1.21 -2.73
C TYR A 221 -18.59 1.57 -2.63
N GLU A 222 -19.49 0.68 -3.05
CA GLU A 222 -20.94 0.95 -3.03
C GLU A 222 -21.51 0.78 -1.63
N ALA A 223 -21.09 -0.29 -0.93
CA ALA A 223 -21.52 -0.60 0.43
C ALA A 223 -21.05 0.44 1.45
N CYS A 224 -19.85 1.01 1.25
CA CYS A 224 -19.33 2.07 2.12
C CYS A 224 -19.78 3.49 1.73
N GLY A 225 -20.58 3.64 0.67
CA GLY A 225 -21.13 4.93 0.26
C GLY A 225 -20.11 5.90 -0.35
N TYR A 226 -19.03 5.40 -0.93
CA TYR A 226 -18.07 6.23 -1.64
C TYR A 226 -18.76 7.00 -2.78
N GLY A 227 -18.45 8.30 -2.90
CA GLY A 227 -19.07 9.19 -3.89
C GLY A 227 -20.45 9.76 -3.51
N LYS A 228 -21.03 9.39 -2.35
CA LYS A 228 -22.33 9.91 -1.88
C LYS A 228 -22.23 11.13 -0.95
N GLY A 229 -21.04 11.71 -0.79
CA GLY A 229 -20.78 12.86 0.09
C GLY A 229 -19.31 12.95 0.51
N ASP A 230 -19.06 13.62 1.63
CA ASP A 230 -17.71 13.74 2.21
C ASP A 230 -17.21 12.38 2.70
N TRP A 231 -16.08 11.95 2.18
CA TRP A 231 -15.46 10.68 2.57
C TRP A 231 -14.77 10.77 3.94
N GLN A 232 -15.15 9.90 4.87
CA GLN A 232 -14.59 9.83 6.23
C GLN A 232 -13.84 8.52 6.51
N GLY A 233 -13.76 7.62 5.52
CA GLY A 233 -13.07 6.34 5.65
C GLY A 233 -11.56 6.44 5.44
N ASP A 234 -10.95 5.28 5.18
CA ASP A 234 -9.51 5.21 4.91
C ASP A 234 -9.16 5.88 3.57
N GLU A 235 -7.99 6.46 3.43
CA GLU A 235 -7.61 7.19 2.21
C GLU A 235 -6.09 7.19 2.04
N LEU A 236 -5.63 6.89 0.82
CA LEU A 236 -4.21 6.74 0.49
C LEU A 236 -3.83 7.56 -0.73
N HIS A 237 -2.85 8.45 -0.58
CA HIS A 237 -2.32 9.31 -1.63
C HIS A 237 -0.83 9.04 -1.80
N LEU A 238 -0.44 8.59 -2.99
CA LEU A 238 0.93 8.18 -3.29
C LEU A 238 1.46 8.96 -4.49
N LYS A 239 2.61 9.59 -4.35
CA LYS A 239 3.19 10.42 -5.41
C LYS A 239 4.68 10.18 -5.60
N THR A 240 5.10 9.99 -6.85
CA THR A 240 6.51 10.06 -7.23
C THR A 240 6.72 10.77 -8.57
N THR A 241 7.83 11.47 -8.75
CA THR A 241 8.19 12.03 -10.07
C THR A 241 9.05 11.05 -10.85
N HIS A 242 10.09 10.53 -10.21
CA HIS A 242 11.04 9.57 -10.78
C HIS A 242 11.18 8.38 -9.84
N GLY A 243 10.31 7.38 -10.01
CA GLY A 243 10.29 6.22 -9.14
C GLY A 243 9.11 5.30 -9.37
N SER A 244 9.06 4.21 -8.62
CA SER A 244 7.93 3.28 -8.64
C SER A 244 7.06 3.45 -7.40
N ILE A 245 5.76 3.29 -7.56
CA ILE A 245 4.80 3.16 -6.46
C ILE A 245 4.48 1.67 -6.32
N LYS A 246 4.60 1.12 -5.11
CA LYS A 246 4.17 -0.25 -4.78
C LYS A 246 3.29 -0.26 -3.54
N ILE A 247 2.26 -1.08 -3.57
CA ILE A 247 1.25 -1.15 -2.50
C ILE A 247 1.06 -2.61 -2.12
N PHE A 248 1.09 -2.90 -0.83
CA PHE A 248 1.01 -4.24 -0.25
C PHE A 248 0.05 -4.24 0.95
N TYR A 249 -0.40 -5.42 1.35
CA TYR A 249 -0.88 -5.60 2.72
C TYR A 249 0.28 -5.78 3.69
N VAL A 250 0.12 -5.37 4.94
CA VAL A 250 1.10 -5.68 6.01
C VAL A 250 1.28 -7.19 6.14
N GLY A 251 2.54 -7.62 6.29
CA GLY A 251 2.93 -9.03 6.37
C GLY A 251 3.22 -9.66 5.02
N GLU A 252 2.84 -9.01 3.92
CA GLU A 252 3.23 -9.42 2.58
C GLU A 252 4.56 -8.75 2.23
N GLY A 253 5.63 -9.55 2.17
CA GLY A 253 6.86 -9.12 1.51
C GLY A 253 6.68 -9.13 -0.01
N GLU A 254 7.48 -8.35 -0.73
CA GLU A 254 7.66 -8.58 -2.16
C GLU A 254 8.18 -10.02 -2.30
N ALA A 255 7.31 -10.94 -2.71
CA ALA A 255 7.70 -12.30 -3.02
C ALA A 255 8.71 -12.19 -4.16
N GLU A 256 10.00 -12.23 -3.81
CA GLU A 256 11.09 -12.19 -4.78
C GLU A 256 10.77 -13.24 -5.85
N PRO A 257 10.70 -12.88 -7.15
CA PRO A 257 10.58 -13.88 -8.17
C PRO A 257 11.76 -14.83 -7.97
N SER A 258 11.46 -16.12 -7.82
CA SER A 258 12.41 -17.20 -7.59
C SER A 258 13.32 -17.40 -8.81
N GLY A 259 14.18 -16.41 -9.06
CA GLY A 259 15.10 -16.31 -10.19
C GLY A 259 16.52 -16.14 -9.68
N LYS A 260 17.12 -17.25 -9.26
CA LYS A 260 18.57 -17.49 -9.09
C LYS A 260 19.48 -16.24 -9.07
N GLY A 261 19.63 -15.65 -7.89
CA GLY A 261 20.69 -14.68 -7.60
C GLY A 261 20.96 -14.64 -6.11
N LYS A 262 22.13 -15.12 -5.67
CA LYS A 262 22.56 -15.09 -4.27
C LYS A 262 22.71 -13.63 -3.79
N GLY A 263 21.67 -13.08 -3.18
CA GLY A 263 21.68 -11.80 -2.47
C GLY A 263 21.06 -11.99 -1.10
N LYS A 264 21.85 -11.77 -0.05
CA LYS A 264 21.52 -11.94 1.37
C LYS A 264 20.15 -11.35 1.74
N GLY A 265 19.32 -12.18 2.35
CA GLY A 265 18.00 -11.82 2.86
C GLY A 265 18.02 -10.69 3.89
N PHE A 266 17.01 -9.84 3.79
CA PHE A 266 16.71 -8.75 4.72
C PHE A 266 15.39 -8.97 5.50
N TRP A 267 14.77 -10.14 5.41
CA TRP A 267 13.43 -10.42 5.96
C TRP A 267 13.33 -11.71 6.81
N SER A 268 14.34 -12.04 7.63
CA SER A 268 14.30 -13.24 8.49
C SER A 268 14.24 -12.98 10.01
N GLY A 269 13.67 -11.86 10.45
CA GLY A 269 13.59 -11.59 11.89
C GLY A 269 12.41 -10.74 12.27
N LEU A 270 11.25 -11.38 12.49
CA LEU A 270 10.35 -11.16 13.65
C LEU A 270 8.97 -11.88 13.54
N PHE A 271 8.93 -13.10 12.99
CA PHE A 271 7.81 -14.01 13.26
C PHE A 271 8.37 -15.28 13.88
N GLY A 272 8.57 -15.23 15.20
CA GLY A 272 8.90 -16.36 16.05
C GLY A 272 8.16 -16.19 17.37
N LEU A 273 7.22 -17.10 17.62
CA LEU A 273 6.39 -17.30 18.82
C LEU A 273 7.19 -17.32 20.13
#